data_AF-A0A139RLT9-F1
#
_entry.id   AF-A0A139RLT9-F1
#
_cell.length_a   1.000
_cell.length_b   1.000
_cell.length_c   1.000
_cell.angle_alpha   90.00
_cell.angle_beta   90.00
_cell.angle_gamma   90.00
#
_symmetry.space_group_name_H-M   'P 1'
#
loop_
_entity.id
_entity.type
_entity.pdbx_description
1 polymer ?
#
loop_
_entity_poly.entity_id
_entity_poly.type
_entity_poly.pdbx_seq_one_letter_code
_entity_poly.pdbx_strand_id
1 'polypeptide(L)'
;MTKIKIVTDSSVTIEPELVKQLDITVVPLSVMIDNVVYSDADLKEEGKFLQLMQASKNLPKTSQPPVGVFAEVFEDLCKDGSQILAIHMSHALSGTVEAARQGASLSTADVTVIDSSFTDQALKFQVVEAAKLAQEGKELEEILSHVEEVKNHTELYIGVSTLENLVKGGRIGRVTGLLSSLLNIRVVMQMKDHELQPIVKGRGAKTFKKWLDELITSLSERSVAEIGISYSGSADWAKEMKESLQAYVEKPISVLETGSIIQTHTGENAWAVLVHYNS
;
A
#
# COMPACT_ATOMS: atom_id res chain seq x y z
N MET A 1 -9.23 -23.06 -20.11
CA MET A 1 -8.03 -22.20 -20.02
C MET A 1 -7.58 -22.21 -18.56
N THR A 2 -6.29 -22.12 -18.30
CA THR A 2 -5.80 -21.97 -16.92
C THR A 2 -6.18 -20.59 -16.41
N LYS A 3 -6.38 -20.47 -15.09
CA LYS A 3 -6.77 -19.19 -14.48
C LYS A 3 -5.59 -18.24 -14.46
N ILE A 4 -5.84 -16.95 -14.63
CA ILE A 4 -4.81 -15.90 -14.50
C ILE A 4 -4.28 -15.90 -13.07
N LYS A 5 -2.96 -15.75 -12.90
CA LYS A 5 -2.32 -15.68 -11.57
C LYS A 5 -2.02 -14.23 -11.21
N ILE A 6 -2.34 -13.86 -9.97
CA ILE A 6 -2.13 -12.50 -9.48
C ILE A 6 -0.84 -12.41 -8.68
N VAL A 7 0.00 -11.45 -9.05
CA VAL A 7 1.24 -11.11 -8.35
C VAL A 7 1.14 -9.68 -7.83
N THR A 8 1.67 -9.44 -6.64
CA THR A 8 1.87 -8.10 -6.10
C THR A 8 3.17 -8.04 -5.32
N ASP A 9 3.48 -6.89 -4.72
CA ASP A 9 4.66 -6.71 -3.87
C ASP A 9 4.28 -6.50 -2.40
N SER A 10 5.23 -6.70 -1.50
CA SER A 10 4.95 -6.75 -0.06
C SER A 10 4.63 -5.40 0.60
N SER A 11 4.57 -4.30 -0.16
CA SER A 11 3.99 -3.05 0.33
C SER A 11 2.46 -3.08 0.42
N VAL A 12 1.83 -4.10 -0.18
CA VAL A 12 0.42 -4.37 0.06
C VAL A 12 0.19 -4.64 1.55
N THR A 13 -0.84 -4.00 2.10
CA THR A 13 -1.34 -4.29 3.45
C THR A 13 -2.64 -5.05 3.28
N ILE A 14 -2.67 -6.31 3.69
CA ILE A 14 -3.76 -7.26 3.41
C ILE A 14 -3.81 -8.33 4.50
N GLU A 15 -5.00 -8.84 4.79
CA GLU A 15 -5.20 -9.98 5.67
C GLU A 15 -4.49 -11.23 5.11
N PRO A 16 -3.64 -11.92 5.90
CA PRO A 16 -2.84 -13.04 5.39
C PRO A 16 -3.69 -14.24 4.95
N GLU A 17 -4.87 -14.42 5.52
CA GLU A 17 -5.84 -15.44 5.10
C GLU A 17 -6.35 -15.16 3.69
N LEU A 18 -6.55 -13.89 3.33
CA LEU A 18 -7.08 -13.50 2.02
C LEU A 18 -6.07 -13.76 0.90
N VAL A 19 -4.78 -13.58 1.17
CA VAL A 19 -3.69 -13.93 0.25
C VAL A 19 -3.77 -15.41 -0.13
N LYS A 20 -3.97 -16.30 0.85
CA LYS A 20 -4.09 -17.75 0.62
C LYS A 20 -5.39 -18.12 -0.08
N GLN A 21 -6.51 -17.51 0.33
CA GLN A 21 -7.83 -17.82 -0.22
C GLN A 21 -7.94 -17.44 -1.70
N LEU A 22 -7.27 -16.36 -2.11
CA LEU A 22 -7.31 -15.82 -3.47
C LEU A 22 -6.10 -16.22 -4.32
N ASP A 23 -5.24 -17.13 -3.83
CA ASP A 23 -4.02 -17.57 -4.52
C ASP A 23 -3.11 -16.40 -4.99
N ILE A 24 -3.00 -15.36 -4.16
CA ILE A 24 -2.18 -14.17 -4.46
C ILE A 24 -0.71 -14.47 -4.16
N THR A 25 0.17 -14.20 -5.10
CA THR A 25 1.62 -14.27 -4.89
C THR A 25 2.17 -12.88 -4.50
N VAL A 26 2.84 -12.79 -3.36
CA VAL A 26 3.44 -11.54 -2.86
C VAL A 26 4.97 -11.63 -2.96
N VAL A 27 5.58 -10.78 -3.79
CA VAL A 27 7.04 -10.69 -3.92
C VAL A 27 7.60 -9.79 -2.80
N PRO A 28 8.48 -10.32 -1.92
CA PRO A 28 8.97 -9.56 -0.79
C PRO A 28 9.97 -8.49 -1.20
N LEU A 29 9.74 -7.27 -0.71
CA LEU A 29 10.78 -6.27 -0.57
C LEU A 29 11.72 -6.65 0.59
N SER A 30 12.79 -5.88 0.77
CA SER A 30 13.70 -6.06 1.90
C SER A 30 13.91 -4.76 2.68
N VAL A 31 14.29 -4.92 3.95
CA VAL A 31 14.68 -3.81 4.85
C VAL A 31 16.01 -4.13 5.49
N MET A 32 16.95 -3.18 5.43
CA MET A 32 18.21 -3.24 6.14
C MET A 32 18.11 -2.48 7.47
N ILE A 33 18.34 -3.17 8.58
CA ILE A 33 18.35 -2.64 9.94
C ILE A 33 19.73 -2.90 10.53
N ASP A 34 20.48 -1.83 10.85
CA ASP A 34 21.84 -1.92 11.39
C ASP A 34 22.76 -2.91 10.64
N ASN A 35 22.74 -2.83 9.31
CA ASN A 35 23.49 -3.64 8.34
C ASN A 35 23.05 -5.12 8.21
N VAL A 36 21.96 -5.52 8.84
CA VAL A 36 21.33 -6.83 8.63
C VAL A 36 20.15 -6.66 7.69
N VAL A 37 20.12 -7.45 6.61
CA VAL A 37 19.05 -7.43 5.61
C VAL A 37 17.98 -8.45 6.00
N TYR A 38 16.74 -8.00 6.07
CA TYR A 38 15.56 -8.80 6.34
C TYR A 38 14.67 -8.83 5.11
N SER A 39 14.09 -9.98 4.80
CA SER A 39 12.94 -10.06 3.92
C SER A 39 11.73 -9.47 4.63
N ASP A 40 10.92 -8.66 3.95
CA ASP A 40 9.68 -8.12 4.53
C ASP A 40 8.65 -9.24 4.83
N ALA A 41 8.79 -10.42 4.19
CA ALA A 41 8.00 -11.59 4.55
C ALA A 41 8.25 -12.07 5.99
N ASP A 42 9.46 -11.85 6.52
CA ASP A 42 9.84 -12.25 7.89
C ASP A 42 9.46 -11.20 8.96
N LEU A 43 8.89 -10.07 8.52
CA LEU A 43 8.59 -8.89 9.34
C LEU A 43 7.07 -8.62 9.47
N LYS A 44 6.22 -9.58 9.10
CA LYS A 44 4.75 -9.44 9.14
C LYS A 44 4.11 -9.69 10.52
N GLU A 45 4.87 -10.15 11.50
CA GLU A 45 4.39 -10.28 12.88
C GLU A 45 4.09 -8.89 13.47
N GLU A 46 2.88 -8.73 14.02
CA GLU A 46 2.39 -7.44 14.53
C GLU A 46 3.36 -6.82 15.56
N GLY A 47 3.73 -5.57 15.34
CA GLY A 47 4.63 -4.79 16.19
C GLY A 47 6.11 -5.20 16.12
N LYS A 48 6.48 -6.32 15.48
CA LYS A 48 7.87 -6.79 15.40
C LYS A 48 8.78 -5.77 14.73
N PHE A 49 8.39 -5.29 13.55
CA PHE A 49 9.20 -4.31 12.83
C PHE A 49 9.30 -2.99 13.59
N LEU A 50 8.21 -2.52 14.19
CA LEU A 50 8.20 -1.30 14.97
C LEU A 50 9.22 -1.36 16.13
N GLN A 51 9.25 -2.48 16.87
CA GLN A 51 10.23 -2.70 17.93
C GLN A 51 11.67 -2.66 17.40
N LEU A 52 11.94 -3.30 16.25
CA LEU A 52 13.26 -3.28 15.61
C LEU A 52 13.65 -1.86 15.19
N MET A 53 12.73 -1.10 14.57
CA MET A 53 12.97 0.28 14.15
C MET A 53 13.25 1.20 15.35
N GLN A 54 12.49 1.08 16.45
CA GLN A 54 12.69 1.86 17.68
C GLN A 54 14.02 1.53 18.37
N ALA A 55 14.46 0.28 18.34
CA ALA A 55 15.71 -0.16 18.96
C ALA A 55 16.95 0.07 18.08
N SER A 56 16.78 0.31 16.78
CA SER A 56 17.86 0.46 15.83
C SER A 56 18.69 1.73 16.04
N LYS A 57 20.00 1.65 15.79
CA LYS A 57 20.90 2.82 15.87
C LYS A 57 20.71 3.77 14.70
N ASN A 58 20.38 3.21 13.53
CA ASN A 58 20.19 3.94 12.30
C ASN A 58 18.79 3.71 11.78
N LEU A 59 18.21 4.75 11.15
CA LEU A 59 16.93 4.58 10.47
C LEU A 59 17.04 3.44 9.43
N PRO A 60 16.11 2.48 9.43
CA PRO A 60 16.11 1.40 8.45
C PRO A 60 16.11 1.90 7.01
N LYS A 61 16.62 1.07 6.09
CA LYS A 61 16.64 1.37 4.65
C LYS A 61 15.92 0.28 3.88
N THR A 62 14.89 0.64 3.12
CA THR A 62 14.15 -0.30 2.28
C THR A 62 14.85 -0.53 0.94
N SER A 63 14.64 -1.68 0.32
CA SER A 63 15.06 -1.98 -1.05
C SER A 63 13.96 -2.72 -1.81
N GLN A 64 13.81 -2.39 -3.09
CA GLN A 64 12.93 -3.10 -4.00
C GLN A 64 13.42 -4.55 -4.21
N PRO A 65 12.56 -5.47 -4.67
CA PRO A 65 12.99 -6.82 -5.01
C PRO A 65 13.93 -6.76 -6.23
N PRO A 66 14.95 -7.63 -6.30
CA PRO A 66 15.80 -7.75 -7.49
C PRO A 66 15.00 -8.20 -8.72
N VAL A 67 15.42 -7.75 -9.91
CA VAL A 67 14.83 -8.16 -11.19
C VAL A 67 14.80 -9.68 -11.36
N GLY A 68 15.88 -10.36 -10.96
CA GLY A 68 15.98 -11.83 -11.05
C GLY A 68 14.93 -12.56 -10.20
N VAL A 69 14.54 -11.99 -9.06
CA VAL A 69 13.48 -12.58 -8.21
C VAL A 69 12.14 -12.54 -8.92
N PHE A 70 11.81 -11.43 -9.60
CA PHE A 70 10.60 -11.37 -10.42
C PHE A 70 10.64 -12.36 -11.59
N ALA A 71 11.77 -12.45 -12.31
CA ALA A 71 11.92 -13.40 -13.41
C ALA A 71 11.72 -14.86 -12.94
N GLU A 72 12.32 -15.24 -11.81
CA GLU A 72 12.16 -16.58 -11.22
C GLU A 72 10.72 -16.87 -10.80
N VAL A 73 10.05 -15.91 -10.15
CA VAL A 73 8.65 -16.04 -9.73
C VAL A 73 7.73 -16.20 -10.95
N PHE A 74 7.91 -15.38 -11.99
CA PHE A 74 7.08 -15.47 -13.19
C PHE A 74 7.29 -16.79 -13.94
N GLU A 75 8.53 -17.25 -14.06
CA GLU A 75 8.86 -18.52 -14.70
C GLU A 75 8.28 -19.73 -13.95
N ASP A 76 8.21 -19.67 -12.61
CA ASP A 76 7.58 -20.72 -11.82
C ASP A 76 6.05 -20.72 -11.97
N LEU A 77 5.44 -19.53 -11.93
CA LEU A 77 3.99 -19.38 -12.02
C LEU A 77 3.44 -19.75 -13.40
N CYS A 78 4.19 -19.58 -14.48
CA CYS A 78 3.70 -19.87 -15.84
C CYS A 78 3.83 -21.35 -16.26
N LYS A 79 4.38 -22.24 -15.41
CA LYS A 79 4.62 -23.66 -15.76
C LYS A 79 3.39 -24.46 -16.20
N ASP A 80 2.20 -24.03 -15.79
CA ASP A 80 0.92 -24.60 -16.19
C ASP A 80 0.30 -23.91 -17.41
N GLY A 81 1.00 -22.94 -18.02
CA GLY A 81 0.54 -22.13 -19.14
C GLY A 81 -0.36 -20.96 -18.73
N SER A 82 -0.44 -20.62 -17.44
CA SER A 82 -1.21 -19.45 -16.97
C SER A 82 -0.57 -18.13 -17.40
N GLN A 83 -1.42 -17.17 -17.76
CA GLN A 83 -1.03 -15.76 -17.82
C GLN A 83 -0.89 -15.17 -16.41
N ILE A 84 -0.10 -14.12 -16.28
CA ILE A 84 0.19 -13.46 -14.99
C ILE A 84 -0.20 -11.99 -15.08
N LEU A 85 -0.96 -11.51 -14.09
CA LEU A 85 -1.19 -10.09 -13.86
C LEU A 85 -0.46 -9.65 -12.59
N ALA A 86 0.53 -8.78 -12.76
CA ALA A 86 1.34 -8.25 -11.68
C ALA A 86 0.97 -6.79 -11.38
N ILE A 87 0.42 -6.52 -10.20
CA ILE A 87 -0.09 -5.22 -9.76
C ILE A 87 0.81 -4.69 -8.64
N HIS A 88 1.49 -3.57 -8.87
CA HIS A 88 2.54 -3.09 -7.98
C HIS A 88 2.31 -1.68 -7.46
N MET A 89 3.04 -1.36 -6.39
CA MET A 89 3.05 -0.01 -5.83
C MET A 89 3.49 1.02 -6.87
N SER A 90 3.09 2.27 -6.65
CA SER A 90 3.43 3.42 -7.47
C SER A 90 4.92 3.54 -7.78
N HIS A 91 5.26 3.74 -9.06
CA HIS A 91 6.63 4.01 -9.50
C HIS A 91 7.26 5.25 -8.83
N ALA A 92 6.44 6.20 -8.39
CA ALA A 92 6.92 7.38 -7.67
C ALA A 92 7.48 7.04 -6.28
N LEU A 93 7.02 5.94 -5.68
CA LEU A 93 7.44 5.48 -4.35
C LEU A 93 8.60 4.49 -4.43
N SER A 94 8.63 3.62 -5.44
CA SER A 94 9.64 2.57 -5.60
C SER A 94 9.85 2.17 -7.05
N GLY A 95 11.06 1.73 -7.41
CA GLY A 95 11.34 1.08 -8.69
C GLY A 95 10.84 -0.37 -8.77
N THR A 96 10.04 -0.85 -7.80
CA THR A 96 9.50 -2.22 -7.76
C THR A 96 8.72 -2.59 -9.02
N VAL A 97 7.80 -1.73 -9.46
CA VAL A 97 7.02 -1.98 -10.70
C VAL A 97 7.93 -2.06 -11.93
N GLU A 98 9.01 -1.29 -11.96
CA GLU A 98 9.97 -1.32 -13.05
C GLU A 98 10.84 -2.60 -13.02
N ALA A 99 11.22 -3.06 -11.83
CA ALA A 99 11.88 -4.36 -11.69
C ALA A 99 10.98 -5.52 -12.13
N ALA A 100 9.67 -5.44 -11.86
CA ALA A 100 8.69 -6.41 -12.34
C ALA A 100 8.59 -6.40 -13.88
N ARG A 101 8.55 -5.23 -14.52
CA ARG A 101 8.58 -5.14 -16.00
C ARG A 101 9.85 -5.76 -16.61
N GLN A 102 11.00 -5.50 -15.99
CA GLN A 102 12.26 -6.10 -16.42
C GLN A 102 12.26 -7.62 -16.19
N GLY A 103 11.75 -8.10 -15.05
CA GLY A 103 11.64 -9.52 -14.76
C GLY A 103 10.71 -10.25 -15.72
N ALA A 104 9.57 -9.63 -16.07
CA ALA A 104 8.66 -10.12 -17.09
C ALA A 104 9.35 -10.25 -18.47
N SER A 105 10.16 -9.26 -18.86
CA SER A 105 10.90 -9.28 -20.13
C SER A 105 11.99 -10.36 -20.18
N LEU A 106 12.46 -10.86 -19.04
CA LEU A 106 13.46 -11.91 -18.94
C LEU A 106 12.86 -13.32 -18.81
N SER A 107 11.58 -13.42 -18.44
CA SER A 107 10.84 -14.68 -18.32
C SER A 107 10.22 -15.06 -19.67
N THR A 108 9.89 -16.34 -19.83
CA THR A 108 9.07 -16.84 -20.95
C THR A 108 7.57 -16.70 -20.71
N ALA A 109 7.17 -16.31 -19.50
CA ALA A 109 5.78 -16.12 -19.10
C ALA A 109 5.08 -14.97 -19.87
N ASP A 110 3.78 -15.12 -20.11
CA ASP A 110 2.93 -14.01 -20.55
C ASP A 110 2.50 -13.19 -19.32
N VAL A 111 3.18 -12.05 -19.11
CA VAL A 111 3.02 -11.20 -17.92
C VAL A 111 2.56 -9.80 -18.31
N THR A 112 1.43 -9.38 -17.75
CA THR A 112 1.00 -7.98 -17.76
C THR A 112 1.35 -7.33 -16.43
N VAL A 113 2.12 -6.24 -16.47
CA VAL A 113 2.56 -5.50 -15.28
C VAL A 113 1.89 -4.12 -15.25
N ILE A 114 1.18 -3.82 -14.17
CA ILE A 114 0.50 -2.53 -13.97
C ILE A 114 1.00 -1.80 -12.73
N ASP A 115 1.04 -0.47 -12.84
CA ASP A 115 1.29 0.45 -11.73
C ASP A 115 -0.06 0.83 -11.12
N SER A 116 -0.27 0.50 -9.85
CA SER A 116 -1.54 0.77 -9.14
C SER A 116 -1.79 2.25 -8.84
N SER A 117 -0.77 3.10 -9.02
CA SER A 117 -0.68 4.48 -8.52
C SER A 117 -0.68 4.65 -7.00
N PHE A 118 -0.81 3.57 -6.23
CA PHE A 118 -0.93 3.57 -4.77
C PHE A 118 0.04 2.58 -4.10
N THR A 119 -0.21 2.26 -2.84
CA THR A 119 0.42 1.21 -2.03
C THR A 119 -0.58 0.81 -0.92
N ASP A 120 -0.16 0.00 0.07
CA ASP A 120 -0.95 -0.32 1.25
C ASP A 120 -2.34 -0.93 0.89
N GLN A 121 -3.43 -0.62 1.60
CA GLN A 121 -4.76 -1.17 1.29
C GLN A 121 -5.40 -0.61 -0.01
N ALA A 122 -4.91 0.50 -0.58
CA ALA A 122 -5.39 0.97 -1.87
C ALA A 122 -4.86 0.09 -3.01
N LEU A 123 -3.63 -0.42 -2.86
CA LEU A 123 -3.13 -1.51 -3.69
C LEU A 123 -3.92 -2.80 -3.43
N LYS A 124 -4.27 -3.11 -2.17
CA LYS A 124 -5.11 -4.27 -1.82
C LYS A 124 -6.42 -4.28 -2.58
N PHE A 125 -7.14 -3.15 -2.70
CA PHE A 125 -8.42 -3.10 -3.40
C PHE A 125 -8.30 -3.63 -4.84
N GLN A 126 -7.29 -3.16 -5.58
CA GLN A 126 -7.01 -3.60 -6.95
C GLN A 126 -6.61 -5.08 -7.01
N VAL A 127 -5.70 -5.51 -6.13
CA VAL A 127 -5.18 -6.89 -6.09
C VAL A 127 -6.28 -7.90 -5.76
N VAL A 128 -7.13 -7.60 -4.76
CA VAL A 128 -8.20 -8.49 -4.30
C VAL A 128 -9.28 -8.63 -5.38
N GLU A 129 -9.69 -7.53 -6.01
CA GLU A 129 -10.68 -7.57 -7.08
C GLU A 129 -10.16 -8.31 -8.31
N ALA A 130 -8.88 -8.09 -8.69
CA ALA A 130 -8.25 -8.84 -9.75
C ALA A 130 -8.22 -10.35 -9.47
N ALA A 131 -7.88 -10.74 -8.23
CA ALA A 131 -7.77 -12.15 -7.86
C ALA A 131 -9.13 -12.86 -7.80
N LYS A 132 -10.19 -12.17 -7.35
CA LYS A 132 -11.56 -12.70 -7.41
C LYS A 132 -11.99 -12.98 -8.85
N LEU A 133 -11.83 -12.01 -9.74
CA LEU A 133 -12.20 -12.17 -11.16
C LEU A 133 -11.35 -13.25 -11.85
N ALA A 134 -10.07 -13.35 -11.52
CA ALA A 134 -9.22 -14.44 -11.99
C ALA A 134 -9.69 -15.82 -11.49
N GLN A 135 -10.13 -15.92 -10.23
CA GLN A 135 -10.73 -17.14 -9.69
C GLN A 135 -12.06 -17.51 -10.36
N GLU A 136 -12.84 -16.52 -10.79
CA GLU A 136 -14.05 -16.69 -11.58
C GLU A 136 -13.76 -17.08 -13.05
N GLY A 137 -12.51 -17.03 -13.48
CA GLY A 137 -12.08 -17.39 -14.84
C GLY A 137 -12.37 -16.31 -15.87
N LYS A 138 -12.39 -15.04 -15.45
CA LYS A 138 -12.50 -13.87 -16.33
C LYS A 138 -11.27 -13.72 -17.22
N GLU A 139 -11.48 -13.16 -18.42
CA GLU A 139 -10.41 -12.88 -19.36
C GLU A 139 -9.59 -11.65 -18.91
N LEU A 140 -8.34 -11.57 -19.35
CA LEU A 140 -7.39 -10.54 -18.88
C LEU A 140 -7.90 -9.12 -19.10
N GLU A 141 -8.50 -8.84 -20.26
CA GLU A 141 -9.06 -7.51 -20.59
C GLU A 141 -10.21 -7.11 -19.66
N GLU A 142 -11.07 -8.06 -19.26
CA GLU A 142 -12.14 -7.81 -18.28
C GLU A 142 -11.53 -7.44 -16.91
N ILE A 143 -10.51 -8.19 -16.48
CA ILE A 143 -9.82 -7.94 -15.20
C ILE A 143 -9.13 -6.56 -15.23
N LEU A 144 -8.41 -6.24 -16.30
CA LEU A 144 -7.71 -4.95 -16.43
C LEU A 144 -8.68 -3.77 -16.41
N SER A 145 -9.82 -3.89 -17.11
CA SER A 145 -10.85 -2.84 -17.11
C SER A 145 -11.42 -2.62 -15.71
N HIS A 146 -11.71 -3.70 -14.96
CA HIS A 146 -12.23 -3.59 -13.60
C HIS A 146 -11.19 -3.03 -12.62
N VAL A 147 -9.92 -3.44 -12.73
CA VAL A 147 -8.85 -2.90 -11.89
C VAL A 147 -8.65 -1.40 -12.12
N GLU A 148 -8.75 -0.95 -13.37
CA GLU A 148 -8.69 0.48 -13.71
C GLU A 148 -9.88 1.25 -13.12
N GLU A 149 -11.09 0.68 -13.15
CA GLU A 149 -12.27 1.23 -12.51
C GLU A 149 -12.07 1.37 -10.99
N VAL A 150 -11.60 0.31 -10.31
CA VAL A 150 -11.28 0.31 -8.87
C VAL A 150 -10.26 1.40 -8.55
N LYS A 151 -9.19 1.52 -9.35
CA LYS A 151 -8.16 2.55 -9.19
C LYS A 151 -8.77 3.96 -9.27
N ASN A 152 -9.62 4.21 -10.26
CA ASN A 152 -10.23 5.52 -10.50
C ASN A 152 -11.29 5.90 -9.44
N HIS A 153 -11.85 4.91 -8.73
CA HIS A 153 -12.74 5.11 -7.59
C HIS A 153 -12.04 4.96 -6.24
N THR A 154 -10.70 5.00 -6.20
CA THR A 154 -9.91 4.88 -4.96
C THR A 154 -9.28 6.21 -4.56
N GLU A 155 -9.36 6.55 -3.27
CA GLU A 155 -8.62 7.64 -2.64
C GLU A 155 -7.75 7.10 -1.49
N LEU A 156 -6.53 7.63 -1.37
CA LEU A 156 -5.61 7.34 -0.28
C LEU A 156 -5.26 8.62 0.46
N TYR A 157 -5.60 8.65 1.75
CA TYR A 157 -5.21 9.70 2.67
C TYR A 157 -4.21 9.18 3.68
N ILE A 158 -3.16 9.94 3.96
CA ILE A 158 -2.10 9.57 4.89
C ILE A 158 -1.81 10.70 5.87
N GLY A 159 -1.77 10.37 7.16
CA GLY A 159 -1.29 11.24 8.22
C GLY A 159 0.06 10.77 8.75
N VAL A 160 1.01 11.70 8.88
CA VAL A 160 2.31 11.44 9.54
C VAL A 160 2.49 12.40 10.71
N SER A 161 3.12 11.91 11.78
CA SER A 161 3.40 12.70 13.00
C SER A 161 4.76 13.41 12.98
N THR A 162 5.63 13.01 12.05
CA THR A 162 6.92 13.64 11.76
C THR A 162 7.22 13.52 10.26
N LEU A 163 7.98 14.48 9.71
CA LEU A 163 8.51 14.44 8.35
C LEU A 163 9.90 13.81 8.27
N GLU A 164 10.51 13.48 9.41
CA GLU A 164 11.89 13.01 9.46
C GLU A 164 12.13 11.73 8.64
N ASN A 165 11.23 10.75 8.74
CA ASN A 165 11.30 9.50 7.98
C ASN A 165 11.14 9.73 6.47
N LEU A 166 10.20 10.60 6.06
CA LEU A 166 10.01 10.93 4.64
C LEU A 166 11.24 11.65 4.06
N VAL A 167 11.86 12.52 4.85
CA VAL A 167 13.08 13.24 4.47
C VAL A 167 14.26 12.28 4.36
N LYS A 168 14.53 11.49 5.40
CA LYS A 168 15.66 10.55 5.43
C LYS A 168 15.50 9.40 4.44
N GLY A 169 14.27 8.96 4.19
CA GLY A 169 13.92 7.93 3.21
C GLY A 169 13.87 8.42 1.76
N GLY A 170 14.00 9.74 1.53
CA GLY A 170 14.06 10.35 0.20
C GLY A 170 12.71 10.48 -0.50
N ARG A 171 11.59 10.11 0.15
CA ARG A 171 10.24 10.21 -0.44
C ARG A 171 9.59 11.57 -0.24
N ILE A 172 10.21 12.46 0.56
CA ILE A 172 9.76 13.85 0.70
C ILE A 172 9.72 14.60 -0.64
N GLY A 173 10.56 14.23 -1.61
CA GLY A 173 10.55 14.84 -2.96
C GLY A 173 9.27 14.55 -3.76
N ARG A 174 8.41 13.64 -3.29
CA ARG A 174 7.08 13.38 -3.86
C ARG A 174 5.98 14.22 -3.23
N VAL A 175 6.29 14.95 -2.15
CA VAL A 175 5.36 15.84 -1.49
C VAL A 175 5.39 17.20 -2.18
N THR A 176 4.32 17.56 -2.88
CA THR A 176 4.26 18.81 -3.64
C THR A 176 3.87 19.99 -2.77
N GLY A 177 4.46 21.16 -3.01
CA GLY A 177 4.10 22.41 -2.32
C GLY A 177 4.41 22.48 -0.81
N LEU A 178 5.06 21.47 -0.22
CA LEU A 178 5.35 21.46 1.21
C LEU A 178 6.63 22.24 1.55
N LEU A 179 6.47 23.52 1.89
CA LEU A 179 7.51 24.32 2.56
C LEU A 179 7.31 24.23 4.09
N SER A 180 8.17 23.45 4.76
CA SER A 180 8.25 23.38 6.22
C SER A 180 9.69 23.21 6.68
N SER A 181 10.17 24.09 7.56
CA SER A 181 11.46 23.93 8.26
C SER A 181 11.35 23.01 9.48
N LEU A 182 10.13 22.68 9.91
CA LEU A 182 9.86 21.84 11.08
C LEU A 182 9.63 20.39 10.63
N LEU A 183 10.40 19.47 11.20
CA LEU A 183 10.21 18.02 11.00
C LEU A 183 9.15 17.45 11.95
N ASN A 184 9.07 17.93 13.19
CA ASN A 184 8.11 17.47 14.20
C ASN A 184 6.75 18.21 14.04
N ILE A 185 6.06 17.89 12.96
CA ILE A 185 4.76 18.46 12.59
C ILE A 185 3.83 17.35 12.09
N ARG A 186 2.55 17.42 12.46
CA ARG A 186 1.53 16.53 11.90
C ARG A 186 1.14 17.05 10.53
N VAL A 187 1.13 16.16 9.54
CA VAL A 187 0.74 16.49 8.17
C VAL A 187 -0.22 15.42 7.67
N VAL A 188 -1.32 15.85 7.06
CA VAL A 188 -2.20 14.98 6.29
C VAL A 188 -2.01 15.29 4.82
N MET A 189 -1.85 14.25 4.00
CA MET A 189 -1.69 14.33 2.55
C MET A 189 -2.68 13.39 1.88
N GLN A 190 -3.05 13.72 0.64
CA GLN A 190 -3.69 12.78 -0.29
C GLN A 190 -2.63 12.25 -1.25
N MET A 191 -2.59 10.95 -1.49
CA MET A 191 -1.86 10.41 -2.63
C MET A 191 -2.75 10.50 -3.86
N LYS A 192 -2.36 11.29 -4.86
CA LYS A 192 -3.11 11.51 -6.09
C LYS A 192 -2.15 11.76 -7.24
N ASP A 193 -2.41 11.13 -8.39
CA ASP A 193 -1.58 11.25 -9.60
C ASP A 193 -0.09 10.99 -9.32
N HIS A 194 0.20 9.98 -8.49
CA HIS A 194 1.55 9.60 -8.02
C HIS A 194 2.26 10.65 -7.14
N GLU A 195 1.58 11.70 -6.69
CA GLU A 195 2.08 12.74 -5.80
C GLU A 195 1.46 12.66 -4.41
N LEU A 196 2.19 13.12 -3.39
CA LEU A 196 1.66 13.35 -2.06
C LEU A 196 1.28 14.83 -1.91
N GLN A 197 0.00 15.13 -2.00
CA GLN A 197 -0.55 16.48 -1.98
C GLN A 197 -0.95 16.85 -0.54
N PRO A 198 -0.28 17.82 0.13
CA PRO A 198 -0.64 18.23 1.48
C PRO A 198 -2.05 18.84 1.56
N ILE A 199 -2.87 18.34 2.48
CA ILE A 199 -4.21 18.87 2.78
C ILE A 199 -4.10 19.85 3.95
N VAL A 200 -3.56 19.39 5.07
CA VAL A 200 -3.43 20.17 6.31
C VAL A 200 -2.15 19.83 7.05
N LYS A 201 -1.58 20.84 7.73
CA LYS A 201 -0.42 20.67 8.60
C LYS A 201 -0.61 21.43 9.91
N GLY A 202 -0.12 20.87 11.02
CA GLY A 202 -0.21 21.53 12.32
C GLY A 202 0.54 20.79 13.43
N ARG A 203 0.90 21.51 14.49
CA ARG A 203 1.55 20.92 15.67
C ARG A 203 0.56 20.42 16.71
N GLY A 204 -0.69 20.89 16.65
CA GLY A 204 -1.71 20.58 17.64
C GLY A 204 -2.13 19.11 17.59
N ALA A 205 -2.50 18.55 18.73
CA ALA A 205 -3.04 17.18 18.82
C ALA A 205 -4.34 17.00 18.00
N LYS A 206 -5.10 18.09 17.79
CA LYS A 206 -6.37 18.08 17.06
C LYS A 206 -6.25 18.11 15.53
N THR A 207 -5.04 18.16 14.96
CA THR A 207 -4.86 18.29 13.50
C THR A 207 -5.53 17.12 12.75
N PHE A 208 -5.30 15.89 13.17
CA PHE A 208 -5.91 14.71 12.52
C PHE A 208 -7.42 14.65 12.74
N LYS A 209 -7.89 14.95 13.96
CA LYS A 209 -9.33 14.93 14.27
C LYS A 209 -10.13 15.94 13.45
N LYS A 210 -9.62 17.17 13.29
CA LYS A 210 -10.28 18.17 12.44
C LYS A 210 -10.38 17.72 10.98
N TRP A 211 -9.30 17.16 10.44
CA TRP A 211 -9.31 16.60 9.10
C TRP A 211 -10.31 15.44 8.98
N LEU A 212 -10.37 14.56 9.97
CA LEU A 212 -11.32 13.44 9.98
C LEU A 212 -12.77 13.95 9.96
N ASP A 213 -13.08 14.99 10.75
CA ASP A 213 -14.43 15.58 10.78
C ASP A 213 -14.81 16.19 9.40
N GLU A 214 -13.85 16.79 8.69
CA GLU A 214 -14.02 17.27 7.31
C GLU A 214 -14.22 16.11 6.31
N LEU A 215 -13.42 15.04 6.41
CA LEU A 215 -13.57 13.84 5.59
C LEU A 215 -14.97 13.22 5.79
N ILE A 216 -15.39 13.04 7.04
CA ILE A 216 -16.71 12.51 7.41
C ILE A 216 -17.84 13.32 6.76
N THR A 217 -17.71 14.66 6.80
CA THR A 217 -18.68 15.55 6.17
C THR A 217 -18.73 15.33 4.65
N SER A 218 -17.59 15.09 4.00
CA SER A 218 -17.55 14.82 2.55
C SER A 218 -18.10 13.44 2.17
N LEU A 219 -18.07 12.46 3.09
CA LEU A 219 -18.56 11.10 2.83
C LEU A 219 -20.07 10.98 2.90
N SER A 220 -20.80 11.92 3.53
CA SER A 220 -22.26 11.79 3.72
C SER A 220 -23.07 11.77 2.42
N GLU A 221 -22.50 12.28 1.32
CA GLU A 221 -23.14 12.31 0.00
C GLU A 221 -22.50 11.32 -0.99
N ARG A 222 -21.65 10.42 -0.51
CA ARG A 222 -20.87 9.49 -1.34
C ARG A 222 -21.30 8.04 -1.07
N SER A 223 -21.33 7.25 -2.13
CA SER A 223 -21.54 5.80 -2.03
C SER A 223 -20.18 5.12 -1.87
N VAL A 224 -19.94 4.48 -0.72
CA VAL A 224 -18.64 3.86 -0.38
C VAL A 224 -18.75 2.35 -0.42
N ALA A 225 -17.88 1.71 -1.19
CA ALA A 225 -17.78 0.26 -1.32
C ALA A 225 -16.95 -0.36 -0.19
N GLU A 226 -15.79 0.24 0.10
CA GLU A 226 -14.86 -0.25 1.12
C GLU A 226 -14.07 0.89 1.75
N ILE A 227 -13.79 0.78 3.05
CA ILE A 227 -12.80 1.59 3.75
C ILE A 227 -11.79 0.67 4.41
N GLY A 228 -10.51 0.93 4.16
CA GLY A 228 -9.37 0.38 4.89
C GLY A 228 -8.74 1.45 5.76
N ILE A 229 -8.27 1.06 6.95
CA ILE A 229 -7.47 1.91 7.82
C ILE A 229 -6.16 1.19 8.16
N SER A 230 -5.05 1.87 7.89
CA SER A 230 -3.72 1.35 8.22
C SER A 230 -3.03 2.23 9.24
N TYR A 231 -2.14 1.66 10.05
CA TYR A 231 -1.43 2.40 11.10
C TYR A 231 0.00 1.91 11.32
N SER A 232 0.83 2.76 11.92
CA SER A 232 2.14 2.41 12.50
C SER A 232 2.20 2.94 13.93
N GLY A 233 2.66 2.12 14.88
CA GLY A 233 2.58 2.45 16.31
C GLY A 233 1.36 1.82 16.96
N SER A 234 0.75 2.55 17.91
CA SER A 234 -0.49 2.10 18.55
C SER A 234 -1.68 2.15 17.59
N ALA A 235 -2.58 1.17 17.70
CA ALA A 235 -3.84 1.12 16.95
C ALA A 235 -4.93 2.08 17.47
N ASP A 236 -4.70 2.80 18.58
CA ASP A 236 -5.75 3.57 19.27
C ASP A 236 -6.44 4.59 18.36
N TRP A 237 -5.67 5.42 17.67
CA TRP A 237 -6.22 6.41 16.73
C TRP A 237 -6.90 5.76 15.52
N ALA A 238 -6.36 4.62 15.04
CA ALA A 238 -6.97 3.88 13.94
C ALA A 238 -8.34 3.28 14.32
N LYS A 239 -8.48 2.81 15.57
CA LYS A 239 -9.75 2.34 16.13
C LYS A 239 -10.75 3.48 16.31
N GLU A 240 -10.32 4.64 16.79
CA GLU A 240 -11.16 5.84 16.89
C GLU A 240 -11.68 6.30 15.51
N MET A 241 -10.81 6.29 14.49
CA MET A 241 -11.21 6.56 13.10
C MET A 241 -12.23 5.54 12.61
N LYS A 242 -12.02 4.23 12.87
CA LYS A 242 -12.98 3.17 12.50
C LYS A 242 -14.35 3.41 13.11
N GLU A 243 -14.43 3.72 14.40
CA GLU A 243 -15.71 4.00 15.08
C GLU A 243 -16.47 5.15 14.41
N SER A 244 -15.75 6.16 13.92
CA SER A 244 -16.34 7.31 13.23
C SER A 244 -16.72 7.02 11.77
N LEU A 245 -15.98 6.15 11.08
CA LEU A 245 -16.11 5.91 9.63
C LEU A 245 -17.00 4.70 9.28
N GLN A 246 -17.21 3.74 10.19
CA GLN A 246 -17.95 2.51 9.90
C GLN A 246 -19.41 2.78 9.48
N ALA A 247 -20.02 3.87 9.94
CA ALA A 247 -21.39 4.25 9.57
C ALA A 247 -21.54 4.62 8.07
N TYR A 248 -20.44 4.87 7.36
CA TYR A 248 -20.41 5.31 5.97
C TYR A 248 -20.16 4.17 4.97
N VAL A 249 -19.97 2.94 5.45
CA VAL A 249 -19.68 1.78 4.61
C VAL A 249 -20.30 0.52 5.22
N GLU A 250 -20.99 -0.28 4.41
CA GLU A 250 -21.64 -1.51 4.87
C GLU A 250 -20.60 -2.59 5.23
N LYS A 251 -19.55 -2.71 4.41
CA LYS A 251 -18.46 -3.66 4.64
C LYS A 251 -17.71 -3.32 5.94
N PRO A 252 -17.42 -4.30 6.81
CA PRO A 252 -16.61 -4.07 8.00
C PRO A 252 -15.23 -3.50 7.65
N ILE A 253 -14.84 -2.42 8.34
CA ILE A 253 -13.56 -1.75 8.11
C ILE A 253 -12.41 -2.61 8.64
N SER A 254 -11.46 -2.92 7.74
CA SER A 254 -10.17 -3.54 8.08
C SER A 254 -9.25 -2.52 8.71
N VAL A 255 -8.80 -2.79 9.94
CA VAL A 255 -7.80 -1.98 10.66
C VAL A 255 -6.53 -2.82 10.78
N LEU A 256 -5.50 -2.48 10.03
CA LEU A 256 -4.29 -3.30 9.88
C LEU A 256 -3.03 -2.49 10.20
N GLU A 257 -2.04 -3.12 10.83
CA GLU A 257 -0.71 -2.52 10.91
C GLU A 257 -0.10 -2.49 9.50
N THR A 258 0.46 -1.36 9.10
CA THR A 258 1.14 -1.24 7.79
C THR A 258 2.49 -1.94 7.80
N GLY A 259 2.94 -2.44 6.65
CA GLY A 259 4.17 -3.23 6.53
C GLY A 259 5.46 -2.45 6.81
N SER A 260 6.56 -3.18 7.03
CA SER A 260 7.87 -2.60 7.39
C SER A 260 8.39 -1.57 6.38
N ILE A 261 8.07 -1.79 5.10
CA ILE A 261 8.42 -0.89 4.01
C ILE A 261 7.83 0.49 4.24
N ILE A 262 6.54 0.57 4.54
CA ILE A 262 5.83 1.84 4.71
C ILE A 262 6.24 2.47 6.04
N GLN A 263 6.27 1.70 7.13
CA GLN A 263 6.69 2.19 8.45
C GLN A 263 8.06 2.86 8.43
N THR A 264 9.02 2.34 7.64
CA THR A 264 10.35 2.95 7.48
C THR A 264 10.27 4.40 6.98
N HIS A 265 9.36 4.68 6.03
CA HIS A 265 9.25 6.00 5.37
C HIS A 265 8.26 6.94 6.06
N THR A 266 7.26 6.42 6.77
CA THR A 266 6.23 7.23 7.44
C THR A 266 6.56 7.52 8.89
N GLY A 267 7.32 6.63 9.53
CA GLY A 267 7.60 6.65 10.96
C GLY A 267 6.41 6.23 11.82
N GLU A 268 6.65 6.16 13.12
CA GLU A 268 5.64 5.80 14.11
C GLU A 268 4.54 6.88 14.23
N ASN A 269 3.34 6.46 14.64
CA ASN A 269 2.15 7.31 14.76
C ASN A 269 1.70 7.91 13.42
N ALA A 270 2.02 7.21 12.34
CA ALA A 270 1.43 7.43 11.03
C ALA A 270 0.17 6.58 10.88
N TRP A 271 -0.72 7.02 10.02
CA TRP A 271 -1.96 6.32 9.69
C TRP A 271 -2.35 6.60 8.23
N ALA A 272 -3.19 5.74 7.67
CA ALA A 272 -3.82 5.97 6.39
C ALA A 272 -5.31 5.60 6.44
N VAL A 273 -6.13 6.35 5.70
CA VAL A 273 -7.53 6.02 5.40
C VAL A 273 -7.62 5.85 3.89
N LEU A 274 -8.08 4.67 3.47
CA LEU A 274 -8.11 4.25 2.08
C LEU A 274 -9.56 3.97 1.73
N VAL A 275 -10.11 4.71 0.78
CA VAL A 275 -11.54 4.70 0.47
C VAL A 275 -11.72 4.24 -0.97
N HIS A 276 -12.51 3.20 -1.17
CA HIS A 276 -12.99 2.75 -2.48
C HIS A 276 -14.47 3.10 -2.59
N TYR A 277 -14.83 3.95 -3.55
CA TYR A 277 -16.21 4.35 -3.82
C TYR A 277 -16.88 3.35 -4.75
N ASN A 278 -18.22 3.25 -4.66
CA ASN A 278 -18.98 2.57 -5.71
C ASN A 278 -18.95 3.42 -6.99
N SER A 279 -18.90 2.74 -8.14
CA SER A 279 -19.04 3.34 -9.47
C SER A 279 -20.46 3.82 -9.79
#